data_AF-A0A150WFU3-F1
#
_entry.id   AF-A0A150WFU3-F1
#
_cell.length_a   1.000
_cell.length_b   1.000
_cell.length_c   1.000
_cell.angle_alpha   90.00
_cell.angle_beta   90.00
_cell.angle_gamma   90.00
#
_symmetry.space_group_name_H-M   'P 1'
#
loop_
_entity.id
_entity.type
_entity.pdbx_description
1 polymer ?
#
loop_
_entity_poly.entity_id
_entity_poly.type
_entity_poly.pdbx_seq_one_letter_code
_entity_poly.pdbx_strand_id
1 'polypeptide(L)'
;MSNFSTYLSPSKARLLPVNSRERSIASHSLRQAWHYIFDYCPTLLAMYPPSGKEFLDVFLDKIEAANISLNWKVFFIILDDHKKAGTLTEDLCAELMMAAAIRWTISDLTKAQSIFIVEKNFGHSILGEKAAGIDDDKTFKVILHDNIDSTNDLFFSVSTSRLAEDHSNWEVLNYD
;
A
#
# COMPACT_ATOMS: atom_id res chain seq x y z
N MET A 1 15.80 8.41 0.21
CA MET A 1 14.36 8.23 0.49
C MET A 1 14.10 8.70 1.91
N SER A 2 13.11 9.55 2.11
CA SER A 2 12.84 10.21 3.39
C SER A 2 12.53 9.16 4.47
N ASN A 3 13.26 9.18 5.59
CA ASN A 3 12.92 8.39 6.77
C ASN A 3 11.63 8.97 7.36
N PHE A 4 10.48 8.42 6.99
CA PHE A 4 9.15 8.86 7.42
C PHE A 4 8.86 8.54 8.89
N SER A 5 9.73 7.78 9.57
CA SER A 5 9.43 7.12 10.84
C SER A 5 9.40 8.03 12.07
N THR A 6 10.04 9.21 12.03
CA THR A 6 10.30 9.96 13.27
C THR A 6 9.02 10.52 13.93
N TYR A 7 7.92 10.70 13.19
CA TYR A 7 6.66 11.25 13.72
C TYR A 7 5.41 10.74 13.00
N LEU A 8 5.20 9.41 12.97
CA LEU A 8 4.02 8.83 12.33
C LEU A 8 2.76 8.87 13.21
N SER A 9 2.86 8.90 14.54
CA SER A 9 1.68 8.89 15.43
C SER A 9 1.04 10.28 15.55
N PRO A 10 -0.20 10.51 15.06
CA PRO A 10 -0.91 11.76 15.28
C PRO A 10 -1.22 12.02 16.75
N SER A 11 -1.46 10.99 17.56
CA SER A 11 -1.67 11.17 19.00
C SER A 11 -0.44 11.72 19.71
N LYS A 12 0.76 11.19 19.40
CA LYS A 12 2.02 11.73 19.92
C LYS A 12 2.30 13.13 19.40
N ALA A 13 2.01 13.40 18.12
CA ALA A 13 2.20 14.72 17.52
C ALA A 13 1.36 15.83 18.21
N ARG A 14 0.14 15.50 18.65
CA ARG A 14 -0.74 16.44 19.38
C ARG A 14 -0.20 16.86 20.74
N LEU A 15 0.60 16.01 21.39
CA LEU A 15 1.22 16.29 22.69
C LEU A 15 2.42 17.25 22.60
N LEU A 16 2.95 17.48 21.39
CA LEU A 16 4.08 18.38 21.18
C LEU A 16 3.67 19.86 21.39
N PRO A 17 4.58 20.73 21.90
CA PRO A 17 4.28 22.14 22.09
C PRO A 17 3.88 22.85 20.80
N VAL A 18 2.90 23.76 20.89
CA VAL A 18 2.19 24.39 19.74
C VAL A 18 3.11 25.12 18.74
N ASN A 19 4.32 25.52 19.13
CA ASN A 19 5.29 26.19 18.26
C ASN A 19 6.67 25.50 18.23
N SER A 20 6.71 24.21 18.55
CA SER A 20 7.96 23.44 18.52
C SER A 20 8.34 23.04 17.09
N ARG A 21 9.64 22.90 16.85
CA ARG A 21 10.16 22.38 15.57
C ARG A 21 9.64 20.97 15.31
N GLU A 22 9.60 20.16 16.37
CA GLU A 22 9.13 18.78 16.38
C GLU A 22 7.67 18.70 15.92
N ARG A 23 6.80 19.59 16.40
CA ARG A 23 5.39 19.64 15.98
C ARG A 23 5.24 20.00 14.50
N SER A 24 6.08 20.90 13.99
CA SER A 24 6.10 21.25 12.57
C SER A 24 6.56 20.07 11.71
N ILE A 25 7.60 19.35 12.15
CA ILE A 25 8.06 18.12 11.46
C ILE A 25 6.95 17.07 11.47
N ALA A 26 6.33 16.82 12.62
CA ALA A 26 5.22 15.87 12.75
C ALA A 26 4.05 16.22 11.83
N SER A 27 3.65 17.50 11.79
CA SER A 27 2.57 17.96 10.91
C SER A 27 2.90 17.74 9.42
N HIS A 28 4.16 17.93 9.04
CA HIS A 28 4.62 17.66 7.68
C HIS A 28 4.62 16.15 7.37
N SER A 29 5.12 15.32 8.28
CA SER A 29 5.10 13.85 8.15
C SER A 29 3.68 13.29 8.03
N LEU A 30 2.74 13.77 8.84
CA LEU A 30 1.34 13.35 8.77
C LEU A 30 0.69 13.75 7.44
N ARG A 31 1.00 14.94 6.92
CA ARG A 31 0.51 15.36 5.59
C ARG A 31 1.10 14.50 4.47
N GLN A 32 2.38 14.14 4.56
CA GLN A 32 2.98 13.21 3.61
C GLN A 32 2.33 11.82 3.69
N ALA A 33 2.04 11.33 4.90
CA ALA A 33 1.34 10.06 5.09
C ALA A 33 -0.08 10.08 4.52
N TRP A 34 -0.78 11.21 4.65
CA TRP A 34 -2.07 11.42 4.00
C TRP A 34 -1.96 11.25 2.48
N HIS A 35 -1.05 11.97 1.83
CA HIS A 35 -0.80 11.83 0.38
C HIS A 35 -0.31 10.43 0.02
N TYR A 36 0.47 9.81 0.90
CA TYR A 36 0.98 8.46 0.69
C TYR A 36 -0.15 7.46 0.45
N ILE A 37 -1.20 7.54 1.27
CA ILE A 37 -2.34 6.62 1.27
C ILE A 37 -3.42 7.07 0.27
N PHE A 38 -3.87 8.32 0.33
CA PHE A 38 -5.10 8.73 -0.36
C PHE A 38 -4.92 9.15 -1.82
N ASP A 39 -3.71 9.50 -2.28
CA ASP A 39 -3.50 9.92 -3.67
C ASP A 39 -3.86 8.80 -4.68
N TYR A 40 -3.82 7.53 -4.27
CA TYR A 40 -4.17 6.37 -5.10
C TYR A 40 -5.42 5.62 -4.63
N CYS A 41 -6.05 6.04 -3.54
CA CYS A 41 -7.22 5.37 -2.96
C CYS A 41 -8.39 6.35 -2.73
N PRO A 42 -8.99 6.92 -3.79
CA PRO A 42 -10.10 7.86 -3.65
C PRO A 42 -11.36 7.22 -3.05
N THR A 43 -11.63 5.93 -3.29
CA THR A 43 -12.75 5.21 -2.65
C THR A 43 -12.55 5.15 -1.14
N LEU A 44 -11.32 4.87 -0.68
CA LEU A 44 -10.99 4.90 0.75
C LEU A 44 -11.24 6.30 1.35
N LEU A 45 -10.81 7.36 0.65
CA LEU A 45 -11.04 8.74 1.10
C LEU A 45 -12.54 9.07 1.21
N ALA A 46 -13.35 8.61 0.26
CA ALA A 46 -14.79 8.84 0.21
C ALA A 46 -15.54 8.16 1.37
N MET A 47 -15.02 7.05 1.91
CA MET A 47 -15.60 6.37 3.07
C MET A 47 -15.46 7.16 4.39
N TYR A 48 -14.50 8.08 4.47
CA TYR A 48 -14.16 8.81 5.69
C TYR A 48 -14.18 10.34 5.49
N PRO A 49 -15.35 10.93 5.16
CA PRO A 49 -15.46 12.37 4.93
C PRO A 49 -15.23 13.18 6.22
N PRO A 50 -14.82 14.46 6.11
CA PRO A 50 -14.54 15.19 4.87
C PRO A 50 -13.11 15.03 4.35
N SER A 51 -12.19 14.46 5.13
CA SER A 51 -10.75 14.52 4.86
C SER A 51 -9.98 13.22 5.07
N GLY A 52 -10.63 12.10 5.36
CA GLY A 52 -9.96 10.82 5.65
C GLY A 52 -9.25 10.76 6.99
N LYS A 53 -9.31 11.84 7.79
CA LYS A 53 -8.53 11.98 9.02
C LYS A 53 -8.92 10.99 10.10
N GLU A 54 -10.21 10.67 10.23
CA GLU A 54 -10.68 9.73 11.26
C GLU A 54 -10.07 8.34 11.07
N PHE A 55 -10.01 7.87 9.83
CA PHE A 55 -9.29 6.66 9.47
C PHE A 55 -7.78 6.83 9.64
N LEU A 56 -7.19 7.87 9.04
CA LEU A 56 -5.75 8.04 8.98
C LEU A 56 -5.14 8.14 10.38
N ASP A 57 -5.75 8.90 11.29
CA ASP A 57 -5.22 9.09 12.63
C ASP A 57 -5.16 7.77 13.39
N VAL A 58 -6.25 7.00 13.36
CA VAL A 58 -6.35 5.70 14.02
C VAL A 58 -5.38 4.69 13.40
N PHE A 59 -5.32 4.67 12.07
CA PHE A 59 -4.43 3.76 11.33
C PHE A 59 -2.95 4.05 11.63
N LEU A 60 -2.56 5.32 11.59
CA LEU A 60 -1.17 5.72 11.83
C LEU A 60 -0.73 5.46 13.28
N ASP A 61 -1.61 5.69 14.25
CA ASP A 61 -1.36 5.32 15.64
C ASP A 61 -1.23 3.79 15.79
N LYS A 62 -2.06 3.00 15.08
CA LYS A 62 -2.00 1.53 15.09
C LYS A 62 -0.66 1.01 14.54
N ILE A 63 -0.24 1.46 13.36
CA ILE A 63 1.01 0.98 12.75
C ILE A 63 2.24 1.44 13.53
N GLU A 64 2.20 2.64 14.12
CA GLU A 64 3.29 3.14 14.96
C GLU A 64 3.41 2.32 16.26
N ALA A 65 2.30 2.01 16.91
CA ALA A 65 2.28 1.16 18.09
C ALA A 65 2.78 -0.27 17.80
N ALA A 66 2.54 -0.78 16.59
CA ALA A 66 3.03 -2.07 16.12
C ALA A 66 4.47 -2.01 15.54
N ASN A 67 5.12 -0.85 15.56
CA ASN A 67 6.44 -0.61 14.94
C ASN A 67 6.51 -1.00 13.46
N ILE A 68 5.40 -0.83 12.74
CA ILE A 68 5.27 -1.10 11.31
C ILE A 68 5.65 0.18 10.55
N SER A 69 6.58 0.04 9.60
CA SER A 69 6.99 1.16 8.73
C SER A 69 5.90 1.51 7.72
N LEU A 70 5.71 2.81 7.48
CA LEU A 70 4.86 3.30 6.39
C LEU A 70 5.53 3.05 5.02
N ASN A 71 5.30 1.87 4.47
CA ASN A 71 5.75 1.44 3.13
C ASN A 71 4.61 0.78 2.36
N TRP A 72 4.87 0.26 1.16
CA TRP A 72 3.83 -0.31 0.27
C TRP A 72 3.05 -1.49 0.89
N LYS A 73 3.59 -2.12 1.95
CA LYS A 73 2.92 -3.21 2.65
C LYS A 73 1.70 -2.76 3.44
N VAL A 74 1.63 -1.48 3.80
CA VAL A 74 0.51 -0.94 4.61
C VAL A 74 -0.83 -1.06 3.90
N PHE A 75 -0.86 -1.05 2.57
CA PHE A 75 -2.11 -1.21 1.81
C PHE A 75 -2.75 -2.60 2.00
N PHE A 76 -1.96 -3.65 2.28
CA PHE A 76 -2.52 -4.96 2.61
C PHE A 76 -3.10 -5.00 4.02
N ILE A 77 -2.51 -4.24 4.96
CA ILE A 77 -3.09 -4.10 6.31
C ILE A 77 -4.46 -3.44 6.19
N ILE A 78 -4.57 -2.38 5.38
CA ILE A 78 -5.85 -1.68 5.14
C ILE A 78 -6.85 -2.63 4.46
N LEU A 79 -6.42 -3.38 3.44
CA LEU A 79 -7.27 -4.35 2.74
C LEU A 79 -7.80 -5.41 3.72
N ASP A 80 -6.93 -6.00 4.54
CA ASP A 80 -7.30 -7.01 5.53
C ASP A 80 -8.23 -6.46 6.61
N ASP A 81 -8.00 -5.24 7.10
CA ASP A 81 -8.90 -4.56 8.05
C ASP A 81 -10.31 -4.40 7.45
N HIS A 82 -10.40 -3.90 6.21
CA HIS A 82 -11.67 -3.70 5.52
C HIS A 82 -12.37 -5.02 5.18
N LYS A 83 -11.60 -6.06 4.84
CA LYS A 83 -12.10 -7.42 4.63
C LYS A 83 -12.71 -7.99 5.91
N LYS A 84 -11.98 -7.94 7.01
CA LYS A 84 -12.44 -8.41 8.34
C LYS A 84 -13.66 -7.63 8.83
N ALA A 85 -13.75 -6.35 8.52
CA ALA A 85 -14.89 -5.50 8.84
C ALA A 85 -16.10 -5.72 7.91
N GLY A 86 -15.97 -6.46 6.82
CA GLY A 86 -17.04 -6.65 5.82
C GLY A 86 -17.37 -5.37 5.04
N THR A 87 -16.42 -4.45 4.92
CA THR A 87 -16.57 -3.15 4.23
C THR A 87 -15.74 -3.04 2.96
N LEU A 88 -15.01 -4.11 2.61
CA LEU A 88 -14.24 -4.17 1.38
C LEU A 88 -15.18 -4.27 0.16
N THR A 89 -15.12 -3.29 -0.72
CA THR A 89 -15.78 -3.31 -2.03
C THR A 89 -14.77 -3.68 -3.12
N GLU A 90 -15.28 -4.04 -4.30
CA GLU A 90 -14.46 -4.35 -5.47
C GLU A 90 -13.54 -3.17 -5.84
N ASP A 91 -14.09 -1.95 -5.94
CA ASP A 91 -13.34 -0.73 -6.26
C ASP A 91 -12.24 -0.44 -5.24
N LEU A 92 -12.57 -0.56 -3.94
CA LEU A 92 -11.59 -0.34 -2.87
C LEU A 92 -10.46 -1.39 -2.92
N CYS A 93 -10.80 -2.64 -3.21
CA CYS A 93 -9.82 -3.71 -3.37
C CYS A 93 -8.83 -3.40 -4.50
N ALA A 94 -9.35 -3.04 -5.69
CA ALA A 94 -8.54 -2.68 -6.84
C ALA A 94 -7.62 -1.48 -6.53
N GLU A 95 -8.14 -0.43 -5.91
CA GLU A 95 -7.36 0.75 -5.52
C GLU A 95 -6.23 0.41 -4.54
N LEU A 96 -6.50 -0.38 -3.50
CA LEU A 96 -5.51 -0.76 -2.50
C LEU A 96 -4.40 -1.62 -3.09
N MET A 97 -4.75 -2.61 -3.91
CA MET A 97 -3.78 -3.45 -4.61
C MET A 97 -2.94 -2.60 -5.58
N MET A 98 -3.56 -1.66 -6.30
CA MET A 98 -2.88 -0.80 -7.27
C MET A 98 -1.90 0.14 -6.56
N ALA A 99 -2.34 0.76 -5.46
CA ALA A 99 -1.52 1.62 -4.63
C ALA A 99 -0.31 0.86 -4.07
N ALA A 100 -0.50 -0.39 -3.62
CA ALA A 100 0.58 -1.26 -3.17
C ALA A 100 1.61 -1.50 -4.29
N ALA A 101 1.16 -1.89 -5.48
CA ALA A 101 2.03 -2.13 -6.63
C ALA A 101 2.79 -0.87 -7.07
N ILE A 102 2.12 0.27 -7.17
CA ILE A 102 2.73 1.56 -7.52
C ILE A 102 3.78 1.95 -6.49
N ARG A 103 3.46 1.87 -5.20
CA ARG A 103 4.41 2.22 -4.14
C ARG A 103 5.58 1.25 -4.11
N TRP A 104 5.37 -0.03 -4.37
CA TRP A 104 6.44 -1.01 -4.50
C TRP A 104 7.40 -0.65 -5.64
N THR A 105 6.91 -0.35 -6.86
CA THR A 105 7.80 0.00 -7.98
C THR A 105 8.60 1.28 -7.74
N ILE A 106 8.10 2.18 -6.90
CA ILE A 106 8.77 3.44 -6.53
C ILE A 106 9.78 3.24 -5.40
N SER A 107 9.46 2.43 -4.40
CA SER A 107 10.17 2.40 -3.12
C SER A 107 10.97 1.14 -2.84
N ASP A 108 10.73 0.05 -3.58
CA ASP A 108 11.44 -1.19 -3.38
C ASP A 108 12.85 -1.14 -3.98
N LEU A 109 13.86 -1.28 -3.12
CA LEU A 109 15.27 -1.23 -3.48
C LEU A 109 15.88 -2.61 -3.77
N THR A 110 15.05 -3.66 -3.75
CA THR A 110 15.54 -5.01 -4.04
C THR A 110 15.78 -5.21 -5.54
N LYS A 111 16.42 -6.33 -5.88
CA LYS A 111 16.62 -6.74 -7.28
C LYS A 111 15.33 -7.19 -7.97
N ALA A 112 14.22 -7.30 -7.24
CA ALA A 112 12.94 -7.66 -7.82
C ALA A 112 12.52 -6.64 -8.90
N GLN A 113 12.06 -7.16 -10.04
CA GLN A 113 11.69 -6.43 -11.25
C GLN A 113 10.17 -6.42 -11.45
N SER A 114 9.45 -7.38 -10.87
CA SER A 114 7.99 -7.42 -10.87
C SER A 114 7.41 -7.75 -9.49
N ILE A 115 6.21 -7.25 -9.23
CA ILE A 115 5.33 -7.65 -8.15
C ILE A 115 4.02 -8.10 -8.77
N PHE A 116 3.42 -9.17 -8.26
CA PHE A 116 2.02 -9.40 -8.56
C PHE A 116 1.21 -9.84 -7.38
N ILE A 117 0.01 -9.30 -7.37
CA ILE A 117 -0.88 -9.22 -6.25
C ILE A 117 -2.20 -9.79 -6.74
N VAL A 118 -2.77 -10.68 -5.96
CA VAL A 118 -4.03 -11.34 -6.28
C VAL A 118 -4.97 -11.23 -5.09
N GLU A 119 -6.20 -10.83 -5.37
CA GLU A 119 -7.33 -10.97 -4.46
C GLU A 119 -8.42 -11.81 -5.15
N LYS A 120 -8.71 -12.96 -4.54
CA LYS A 120 -9.54 -14.00 -5.13
C LYS A 120 -11.03 -13.69 -5.07
N ASN A 121 -11.50 -13.04 -4.02
CA ASN A 121 -12.93 -12.80 -3.81
C ASN A 121 -13.51 -11.90 -4.91
N PHE A 122 -12.71 -11.00 -5.44
CA PHE A 122 -13.08 -10.15 -6.59
C PHE A 122 -12.46 -10.58 -7.92
N GLY A 123 -11.61 -11.61 -7.96
CA GLY A 123 -10.92 -12.04 -9.18
C GLY A 123 -9.89 -11.03 -9.70
N HIS A 124 -9.38 -10.17 -8.83
CA HIS A 124 -8.44 -9.13 -9.24
C HIS A 124 -7.01 -9.64 -9.18
N SER A 125 -6.24 -9.37 -10.24
CA SER A 125 -4.78 -9.40 -10.16
C SER A 125 -4.16 -8.09 -10.64
N ILE A 126 -3.01 -7.77 -10.08
CA ILE A 126 -2.24 -6.60 -10.48
C ILE A 126 -0.80 -7.04 -10.69
N LEU A 127 -0.24 -6.68 -11.85
CA LEU A 127 1.16 -6.80 -12.16
C LEU A 127 1.81 -5.41 -12.18
N GLY A 128 2.71 -5.16 -11.23
CA GLY A 128 3.59 -3.99 -11.25
C GLY A 128 4.97 -4.38 -11.73
N GLU A 129 5.52 -3.65 -12.71
CA GLU A 129 6.90 -3.85 -13.16
C GLU A 129 7.73 -2.57 -12.98
N LYS A 130 9.00 -2.74 -12.61
CA LYS A 130 9.94 -1.62 -12.56
C LYS A 130 10.43 -1.27 -13.96
N ALA A 131 10.69 0.01 -14.20
CA ALA A 131 11.41 0.48 -15.39
C ALA A 131 12.82 -0.15 -15.45
N ALA A 132 13.29 -0.53 -16.64
CA ALA A 132 14.59 -1.21 -16.82
C ALA A 132 15.71 -0.21 -17.08
N GLY A 133 15.38 0.96 -17.62
CA GLY A 133 16.29 2.08 -17.83
C GLY A 133 15.82 3.37 -17.16
N ILE A 134 16.68 4.39 -17.22
CA ILE A 134 16.39 5.76 -16.76
C ILE A 134 15.38 6.44 -17.69
N ASP A 135 15.38 6.08 -18.97
CA ASP A 135 14.49 6.59 -20.01
C ASP A 135 13.22 5.74 -20.20
N ASP A 136 13.10 4.63 -19.48
CA ASP A 136 11.91 3.78 -19.54
C ASP A 136 10.86 4.33 -18.57
N ASP A 137 9.64 4.52 -19.08
CA ASP A 137 8.49 4.74 -18.22
C ASP A 137 8.26 3.52 -17.31
N LYS A 138 7.84 3.78 -16.08
CA LYS A 138 7.34 2.72 -15.20
C LYS A 138 6.04 2.20 -15.79
N THR A 139 6.06 0.96 -16.27
CA THR A 139 4.89 0.32 -16.87
C THR A 139 4.11 -0.44 -15.80
N PHE A 140 2.82 -0.12 -15.68
CA PHE A 140 1.89 -0.85 -14.83
C PHE A 140 0.92 -1.61 -15.72
N LYS A 141 0.77 -2.91 -15.46
CA LYS A 141 -0.22 -3.73 -16.15
C LYS A 141 -1.21 -4.27 -15.13
N VAL A 142 -2.40 -3.68 -15.09
CA VAL A 142 -3.51 -4.30 -14.37
C VAL A 142 -3.98 -5.47 -15.22
N ILE A 143 -4.00 -6.67 -14.64
CA ILE A 143 -4.47 -7.88 -15.32
C ILE A 143 -5.69 -8.35 -14.55
N LEU A 144 -6.88 -8.03 -15.06
CA LEU A 144 -8.12 -8.58 -14.52
C LEU A 144 -8.20 -10.04 -14.96
N HIS A 145 -8.43 -10.96 -14.02
CA HIS A 145 -8.62 -12.38 -14.33
C HIS A 145 -10.07 -12.76 -14.07
N ASP A 146 -10.68 -13.50 -14.99
CA ASP A 146 -12.04 -14.02 -14.79
C ASP A 146 -12.06 -15.18 -13.77
N ASN A 147 -10.90 -15.78 -13.47
CA ASN A 147 -10.77 -16.87 -12.50
C ASN A 147 -9.32 -17.03 -12.02
N ILE A 148 -9.11 -17.10 -10.70
CA ILE A 148 -7.79 -17.35 -10.11
C ILE A 148 -7.87 -18.58 -9.20
N ASP A 149 -7.20 -19.64 -9.64
CA ASP A 149 -7.15 -20.92 -8.92
C ASP A 149 -6.04 -20.87 -7.85
N SER A 150 -6.35 -20.27 -6.70
CA SER A 150 -5.44 -20.21 -5.55
C SER A 150 -6.15 -20.60 -4.25
N THR A 151 -5.39 -21.20 -3.32
CA THR A 151 -5.91 -21.62 -2.00
C THR A 151 -6.03 -20.48 -1.00
N ASN A 152 -5.35 -19.35 -1.23
CA ASN A 152 -5.37 -18.18 -0.35
C ASN A 152 -6.22 -17.07 -0.97
N ASP A 153 -7.03 -16.41 -0.15
CA ASP A 153 -7.92 -15.34 -0.64
C ASP A 153 -7.17 -14.07 -1.08
N LEU A 154 -6.01 -13.80 -0.49
CA LEU A 154 -5.11 -12.72 -0.86
C LEU A 154 -3.68 -13.27 -0.86
N PHE A 155 -2.95 -13.08 -1.95
CA PHE A 155 -1.53 -13.37 -1.98
C PHE A 155 -0.79 -12.38 -2.86
N PHE A 156 0.50 -12.20 -2.60
CA PHE A 156 1.39 -11.50 -3.52
C PHE A 156 2.70 -12.28 -3.65
N SER A 157 3.37 -12.09 -4.78
CA SER A 157 4.75 -12.50 -4.96
C SER A 157 5.55 -11.36 -5.59
N VAL A 158 6.87 -11.46 -5.49
CA VAL A 158 7.81 -10.60 -6.21
C VAL A 158 8.78 -11.48 -6.98
N SER A 159 9.19 -11.06 -8.18
CA SER A 159 10.14 -11.79 -9.02
C SER A 159 11.31 -10.90 -9.44
N THR A 160 12.50 -11.49 -9.52
CA THR A 160 13.72 -10.85 -10.04
C THR A 160 13.77 -10.77 -11.56
N SER A 161 12.87 -11.45 -12.26
CA SER A 161 12.68 -11.32 -13.70
C SER A 161 11.48 -10.42 -14.01
N ARG A 162 11.57 -9.70 -15.14
CA ARG A 162 10.38 -9.20 -15.83
C ARG A 162 9.63 -10.41 -16.37
N LEU A 163 8.30 -10.37 -16.34
CA LEU A 163 7.53 -11.56 -16.68
C LEU A 163 7.48 -11.74 -18.19
N ALA A 164 8.17 -12.78 -18.67
CA ALA A 164 7.88 -13.40 -19.95
C ALA A 164 6.78 -14.43 -19.72
N GLU A 165 5.51 -14.04 -19.91
CA GLU A 165 4.25 -14.82 -20.10
C GLU A 165 3.94 -16.09 -19.25
N ASP A 166 4.84 -16.63 -18.44
CA ASP A 166 4.66 -17.90 -17.74
C ASP A 166 4.56 -17.70 -16.22
N HIS A 167 3.41 -18.10 -15.67
CA HIS A 167 2.98 -17.86 -14.29
C HIS A 167 3.29 -19.04 -13.35
N SER A 168 4.13 -20.00 -13.75
CA SER A 168 4.30 -21.28 -13.07
C SER A 168 5.27 -21.33 -11.86
N ASN A 169 6.13 -20.31 -11.64
CA ASN A 169 7.20 -20.34 -10.62
C ASN A 169 7.11 -19.22 -9.55
N TRP A 170 5.99 -19.11 -8.84
CA TRP A 170 5.75 -17.98 -7.93
C TRP A 170 5.88 -18.41 -6.46
N GLU A 171 6.83 -17.81 -5.73
CA GLU A 171 6.91 -17.96 -4.26
C GLU A 171 5.87 -17.07 -3.58
N VAL A 172 4.91 -17.69 -2.89
CA VAL A 172 3.93 -16.99 -2.06
C VAL A 172 4.64 -16.41 -0.84
N LEU A 173 4.66 -15.09 -0.70
CA LEU A 173 5.09 -14.43 0.52
C LEU A 173 3.89 -14.29 1.45
N ASN A 174 3.86 -15.11 2.51
CA ASN A 174 2.89 -14.93 3.59
C ASN A 174 3.27 -13.71 4.43
N TYR A 175 2.27 -12.95 4.88
CA TYR A 175 2.47 -11.91 5.88
C TYR A 175 2.67 -12.55 7.25
N ASP A 176 3.83 -12.30 7.86
CA ASP A 176 4.04 -12.44 9.31
C ASP A 176 3.56 -11.18 10.04
#